data_AF-A0A4Q7MLY1-F1
#
_entry.id   AF-A0A4Q7MLY1-F1
#
_cell.length_a   1.000
_cell.length_b   1.000
_cell.length_c   1.000
_cell.angle_alpha   90.00
_cell.angle_beta   90.00
_cell.angle_gamma   90.00
#
_symmetry.space_group_name_H-M   'P 1'
#
loop_
_entity.id
_entity.type
_entity.pdbx_description
1 polymer ?
#
loop_
_entity_poly.entity_id
_entity_poly.type
_entity_poly.pdbx_seq_one_letter_code
_entity_poly.pdbx_strand_id
1 'polypeptide(L)'
;MQTNQTYDLLTQVQRIASGDESAFASLFYQFGPRLHSYLTGITKSETAEEELVQNTFIRLAASFPVDRNSKSFRLDLPGGQQ
;
A
#
# COMPACT_ATOMS: atom_id res chain seq x y z
N MET A 1 25.28 11.04 -4.43
CA MET A 1 25.22 9.69 -3.85
C MET A 1 23.76 9.40 -3.47
N GLN A 2 22.99 8.73 -4.33
CA GLN A 2 21.54 8.47 -4.14
C GLN A 2 21.20 7.00 -4.48
N THR A 3 22.03 6.06 -4.05
CA THR A 3 21.82 4.61 -4.30
C THR A 3 21.10 3.91 -3.14
N ASN A 4 20.95 4.54 -1.97
CA ASN A 4 20.47 3.86 -0.76
C ASN A 4 18.94 3.68 -0.67
N GLN A 5 18.13 4.34 -1.51
CA GLN A 5 16.66 4.25 -1.45
C GLN A 5 16.10 3.09 -2.28
N THR A 6 16.77 2.71 -3.37
CA THR A 6 16.31 1.64 -4.27
C THR A 6 16.55 0.25 -3.68
N TYR A 7 17.67 0.06 -2.95
CA TYR A 7 17.93 -1.19 -2.23
C TYR A 7 16.89 -1.42 -1.11
N ASP A 8 16.44 -0.34 -0.45
CA ASP A 8 15.46 -0.40 0.63
C ASP A 8 14.07 -0.85 0.14
N LEU A 9 13.62 -0.31 -1.01
CA LEU A 9 12.34 -0.69 -1.61
C LEU A 9 12.32 -2.16 -2.06
N LEU A 10 13.39 -2.65 -2.68
CA LEU A 10 13.47 -4.06 -3.13
C LEU A 10 13.37 -5.02 -1.94
N THR A 11 14.11 -4.74 -0.86
CA THR A 11 14.04 -5.53 0.38
C THR A 11 12.66 -5.46 1.02
N GLN A 12 12.01 -4.29 1.02
CA GLN A 12 10.65 -4.13 1.53
C GLN A 12 9.63 -4.93 0.70
N VAL A 13 9.74 -4.90 -0.63
CA VAL A 13 8.89 -5.68 -1.54
C VAL A 13 9.08 -7.19 -1.33
N GLN A 14 10.32 -7.66 -1.12
CA GLN A 14 10.58 -9.06 -0.80
C GLN A 14 9.94 -9.50 0.52
N ARG A 15 9.96 -8.63 1.53
CA ARG A 15 9.27 -8.87 2.82
C ARG A 15 7.76 -8.95 2.63
N ILE A 16 7.17 -8.04 1.85
CA ILE A 16 5.74 -8.08 1.50
C ILE A 16 5.39 -9.39 0.79
N ALA A 17 6.21 -9.82 -0.19
CA ALA A 17 6.00 -11.08 -0.90
C ALA A 17 6.08 -12.31 0.01
N SER A 18 6.80 -12.21 1.13
CA SER A 18 6.91 -13.25 2.16
C SER A 18 5.77 -13.20 3.20
N GLY A 19 4.78 -12.32 3.02
CA GLY A 19 3.64 -12.15 3.92
C GLY A 19 3.89 -11.22 5.12
N ASP A 20 4.93 -10.39 5.09
CA ASP A 20 5.19 -9.40 6.14
C ASP A 20 4.20 -8.22 6.02
N GLU A 21 3.12 -8.30 6.81
CA GLU A 21 2.08 -7.27 6.87
C GLU A 21 2.62 -5.90 7.30
N SER A 22 3.66 -5.87 8.14
CA SER A 22 4.25 -4.61 8.62
C SER A 22 5.00 -3.90 7.51
N ALA A 23 5.69 -4.65 6.64
CA ALA A 23 6.35 -4.10 5.46
C ALA A 23 5.35 -3.50 4.46
N PHE A 24 4.17 -4.12 4.33
CA PHE A 24 3.08 -3.59 3.50
C PHE A 24 2.45 -2.34 4.11
N ALA A 25 2.22 -2.32 5.42
CA ALA A 25 1.73 -1.14 6.12
C ALA A 25 2.71 0.05 5.98
N SER A 26 4.03 -0.18 6.13
CA SER A 26 5.03 0.86 5.89
C SER A 26 4.99 1.41 4.46
N LEU A 27 4.73 0.55 3.47
CA LEU A 27 4.59 0.96 2.07
C LEU A 27 3.32 1.82 1.89
N PHE A 28 2.20 1.42 2.50
CA PHE A 28 0.97 2.22 2.51
C PHE A 28 1.20 3.59 3.15
N TYR A 29 1.81 3.67 4.34
CA TYR A 29 2.05 4.96 5.00
C TYR A 29 3.02 5.87 4.22
N GLN A 30 3.97 5.29 3.48
CA GLN A 30 4.92 6.07 2.69
C GLN A 30 4.30 6.62 1.39
N PHE A 31 3.53 5.80 0.67
CA PHE A 31 3.02 6.15 -0.65
C PHE A 31 1.56 6.61 -0.65
N GLY A 32 0.77 6.21 0.35
CA GLY A 32 -0.64 6.56 0.52
C GLY A 32 -0.89 8.06 0.47
N PRO A 33 -0.27 8.88 1.34
CA PRO A 33 -0.49 10.33 1.33
C PRO A 33 -0.11 11.02 0.01
N ARG A 34 0.91 10.49 -0.69
CA ARG A 34 1.34 11.01 -2.00
C ARG A 34 0.35 10.66 -3.09
N LEU A 35 -0.17 9.42 -3.05
CA LEU A 35 -1.16 8.95 -4.01
C LEU A 35 -2.50 9.64 -3.80
N HIS A 36 -2.93 9.81 -2.55
CA HIS A 36 -4.05 10.65 -2.15
C HIS A 36 -3.92 12.05 -2.77
N SER A 37 -2.87 12.80 -2.41
CA SER A 37 -2.63 14.15 -2.92
C SER A 37 -2.63 14.25 -4.45
N TYR A 38 -2.06 13.26 -5.13
CA TYR A 38 -2.04 13.20 -6.59
C TYR A 38 -3.43 12.97 -7.18
N LEU A 39 -4.20 12.04 -6.59
CA LEU A 39 -5.53 11.68 -7.04
C LEU A 39 -6.57 12.76 -6.72
N THR A 40 -6.46 13.47 -5.59
CA THR A 40 -7.34 14.62 -5.27
C THR A 40 -7.34 15.65 -6.41
N GLY A 41 -6.16 15.93 -6.97
CA GLY A 41 -6.01 16.87 -8.09
C GLY A 41 -6.67 16.41 -9.40
N ILE A 42 -6.89 15.10 -9.56
CA ILE A 42 -7.47 14.48 -10.76
C ILE A 42 -8.98 14.28 -10.58
N THR A 43 -9.38 13.62 -9.49
CA THR A 43 -10.77 13.23 -9.23
C THR A 43 -11.62 14.40 -8.79
N LYS A 44 -11.03 15.37 -8.08
CA LYS A 44 -11.74 16.47 -7.39
C LYS A 44 -12.85 15.96 -6.45
N SER A 45 -12.75 14.71 -6.02
CA SER A 45 -13.72 14.03 -5.16
C SER A 45 -12.95 13.14 -4.20
N GLU A 46 -13.13 13.40 -2.91
CA GLU A 46 -12.50 12.67 -1.79
C GLU A 46 -12.91 11.20 -1.80
N THR A 47 -14.20 10.90 -2.01
CA THR A 47 -14.67 9.50 -2.11
C THR A 47 -14.04 8.75 -3.28
N ALA A 48 -13.99 9.37 -4.47
CA ALA A 48 -13.38 8.72 -5.63
C ALA A 48 -11.87 8.55 -5.49
N GLU A 49 -11.21 9.48 -4.80
CA GLU A 49 -9.79 9.39 -4.46
C GLU A 49 -9.52 8.22 -3.51
N GLU A 50 -10.25 8.14 -2.39
CA GLU A 50 -10.12 7.07 -1.40
C GLU A 50 -10.31 5.69 -2.03
N GLU A 51 -11.34 5.53 -2.87
CA GLU A 51 -11.59 4.27 -3.58
C GLU A 51 -10.44 3.90 -4.51
N LEU A 52 -9.88 4.86 -5.24
CA LEU A 52 -8.75 4.62 -6.15
C LEU A 52 -7.47 4.26 -5.38
N VAL A 53 -7.20 4.93 -4.26
CA VAL A 53 -6.08 4.59 -3.37
C VAL A 53 -6.26 3.17 -2.86
N GLN A 54 -7.42 2.86 -2.28
CA GLN A 54 -7.71 1.54 -1.74
C GLN A 54 -7.59 0.45 -2.81
N ASN A 55 -8.19 0.64 -3.99
CA ASN A 55 -8.15 -0.31 -5.09
C ASN A 55 -6.72 -0.56 -5.58
N THR A 56 -5.90 0.50 -5.63
CA THR A 56 -4.48 0.40 -5.99
C THR A 56 -3.73 -0.52 -5.02
N PHE A 57 -3.87 -0.31 -3.71
CA PHE A 57 -3.19 -1.13 -2.72
C PHE A 57 -3.74 -2.56 -2.64
N ILE A 58 -5.04 -2.78 -2.82
CA ILE A 58 -5.63 -4.12 -2.93
C ILE A 58 -5.03 -4.89 -4.12
N ARG A 59 -4.93 -4.25 -5.29
CA ARG A 59 -4.32 -4.86 -6.49
C ARG A 59 -2.85 -5.15 -6.27
N LEU A 60 -2.14 -4.23 -5.64
CA LEU A 60 -0.73 -4.41 -5.30
C LEU A 60 -0.54 -5.61 -4.37
N ALA A 61 -1.33 -5.73 -3.31
CA ALA A 61 -1.33 -6.88 -2.41
C ALA A 61 -1.62 -8.19 -3.15
N ALA A 62 -2.62 -8.19 -4.05
CA ALA A 62 -2.98 -9.36 -4.86
C ALA A 62 -1.90 -9.78 -5.86
N SER A 63 -1.02 -8.86 -6.26
CA SER A 63 0.11 -9.14 -7.16
C SER A 63 1.25 -9.87 -6.46
N PHE A 64 1.33 -9.82 -5.13
CA PHE A 64 2.29 -10.59 -4.38
C PHE A 64 1.73 -11.99 -4.10
N PRO A 65 2.47 -13.07 -4.41
CA PRO A 65 2.07 -14.44 -4.09
C PRO A 65 2.22 -14.66 -2.59
N VAL A 66 1.35 -14.01 -1.81
CA VAL A 66 1.24 -14.31 -0.39
C VAL A 66 0.55 -15.65 -0.30
N ASP A 67 1.21 -16.56 0.40
CA ASP A 67 0.71 -17.89 0.70
C ASP A 67 -0.71 -17.76 1.27
N ARG A 68 -1.72 -17.90 0.39
CA ARG A 68 -3.13 -17.61 0.71
C ARG A 68 -3.70 -18.56 1.76
N ASN A 69 -2.91 -19.54 2.18
CA ASN A 69 -3.28 -20.54 3.17
C ASN A 69 -2.96 -20.09 4.61
N SER A 70 -2.21 -19.00 4.81
CA SER A 70 -1.90 -18.50 6.15
C SER A 70 -1.91 -16.96 6.18
N LYS A 71 -3.06 -16.41 6.61
CA LYS A 71 -3.31 -14.99 6.95
C LYS A 71 -3.54 -14.03 5.76
N SER A 72 -4.80 -13.62 5.61
CA SER A 72 -5.18 -12.43 4.83
C SER A 72 -4.54 -11.19 5.46
N PHE A 73 -3.89 -10.33 4.65
CA PHE A 73 -3.41 -9.03 5.09
C PHE A 73 -4.55 -8.23 5.72
N ARG A 74 -4.55 -8.06 7.04
CA ARG A 74 -5.44 -7.09 7.72
C ARG A 74 -4.71 -5.76 7.81
N LEU A 75 -4.88 -4.92 6.80
CA LEU A 75 -4.50 -3.52 6.91
C LEU A 75 -5.60 -2.81 7.72
N ASP A 76 -5.34 -2.54 9.00
CA ASP A 76 -6.20 -1.69 9.83
C ASP A 76 -6.00 -0.24 9.35
N LEU A 77 -6.81 0.18 8.38
CA LEU A 77 -6.81 1.53 7.85
C LEU A 77 -7.44 2.47 8.89
N PRO A 78 -6.71 3.50 9.39
CA PRO A 78 -7.32 4.50 10.24
C PRO A 78 -8.34 5.31 9.42
N GLY A 79 -9.63 5.04 9.66
CA GLY A 79 -10.75 5.68 8.94
C GLY A 79 -12.08 4.92 9.00
N GLY A 80 -12.10 3.67 9.46
CA GLY A 80 -13.31 2.85 9.57
C GLY A 80 -14.06 2.95 10.90
N GLN A 81 -14.45 4.15 11.35
CA GLN A 81 -15.47 4.31 12.39
C GLN A 81 -16.52 5.31 11.90
N GLN A 82 -17.68 4.79 11.49
CA GLN A 82 -18.95 5.53 11.57
C GLN A 82 -19.57 5.25 12.94
#